data_AF-A0AAJ2VYN2-F1
#
_entry.id   AF-A0AAJ2VYN2-F1
#
_cell.length_a   1.000
_cell.length_b   1.000
_cell.length_c   1.000
_cell.angle_alpha   90.00
_cell.angle_beta   90.00
_cell.angle_gamma   90.00
#
_symmetry.space_group_name_H-M   'P 1'
#
loop_
_entity.id
_entity.type
_entity.pdbx_description
1 polymer ?
#
loop_
_entity_poly.entity_id
_entity_poly.type
_entity_poly.pdbx_seq_one_letter_code
_entity_poly.pdbx_strand_id
1 'polypeptide(L)'
;MKFLKLIRYQNLLMLAFMQVLFRYAFLKLQNIPLALADWQYGLLILSTVLIAAAGYVINNIMDVASDNINKPKDVVIGKGITETAAYNIYITLNITGVAIGCYLSNVIMRPSFAVLFILIATLLYFYATALKQIMVVGNIVVALLLASSVVIIGVFDLFPATNSENQAQMASFFSILTDYALFAFMINLIREIIKDIEDVDGDYNQGMNTLPIAIGNRRAAIVALGLAIFSFILLLLYCNKYFVENGLFFVTFYAFAFVLAPLLYFIVKIYSAKSKKDFHHLSTVLKLILLFGILSIAVITFNIHYNA
;
A
#
# COMPACT_ATOMS: atom_id res chain seq x y z
N MET A 1 19.70 12.78 -7.23
CA MET A 1 18.40 12.24 -7.72
C MET A 1 18.37 10.72 -7.93
N LYS A 2 19.47 10.06 -8.35
CA LYS A 2 19.50 8.59 -8.60
C LYS A 2 19.10 7.73 -7.38
N PHE A 3 19.54 8.09 -6.16
CA PHE A 3 19.16 7.38 -4.93
C PHE A 3 17.65 7.45 -4.62
N LEU A 4 17.02 8.62 -4.75
CA LEU A 4 15.57 8.77 -4.52
C LEU A 4 14.74 7.92 -5.50
N LYS A 5 15.24 7.76 -6.73
CA LYS A 5 14.63 6.89 -7.74
C LYS A 5 14.77 5.41 -7.38
N LEU A 6 15.93 5.00 -6.85
CA LEU A 6 16.18 3.63 -6.39
C LEU A 6 15.16 3.20 -5.32
N ILE A 7 14.92 4.04 -4.31
CA ILE A 7 14.00 3.71 -3.20
C ILE A 7 12.53 4.01 -3.53
N ARG A 8 12.22 4.49 -4.74
CA ARG A 8 10.87 4.91 -5.16
C ARG A 8 10.23 5.91 -4.17
N TYR A 9 10.94 6.99 -3.86
CA TYR A 9 10.61 7.93 -2.77
C TYR A 9 9.15 8.42 -2.75
N GLN A 10 8.48 8.57 -3.90
CA GLN A 10 7.07 8.99 -3.97
C GLN A 10 6.12 8.00 -3.27
N ASN A 11 6.39 6.70 -3.37
CA ASN A 11 5.57 5.69 -2.72
C ASN A 11 5.85 5.67 -1.20
N LEU A 12 7.12 5.89 -0.81
CA LEU A 12 7.51 5.99 0.60
C LEU A 12 6.91 7.23 1.28
N LEU A 13 6.86 8.37 0.57
CA LEU A 13 6.18 9.57 1.04
C LEU A 13 4.68 9.33 1.22
N MET A 14 4.04 8.63 0.29
CA MET A 14 2.63 8.27 0.42
C MET A 14 2.37 7.35 1.62
N LEU A 15 3.25 6.38 1.86
CA LEU A 15 3.22 5.49 3.03
C LEU A 15 3.36 6.29 4.34
N ALA A 16 4.37 7.14 4.45
CA ALA A 16 4.59 7.98 5.63
C ALA A 16 3.42 8.94 5.86
N PHE A 17 2.95 9.59 4.79
CA PHE A 17 1.82 10.51 4.83
C PHE A 17 0.54 9.85 5.30
N MET A 18 0.27 8.63 4.83
CA MET A 18 -0.87 7.82 5.29
C MET A 18 -0.80 7.59 6.80
N GLN A 19 0.34 7.14 7.33
CA GLN A 19 0.49 6.88 8.76
C GLN A 19 0.34 8.15 9.59
N VAL A 20 0.92 9.27 9.15
CA VAL A 20 0.72 10.59 9.78
C VAL A 20 -0.76 10.99 9.79
N LEU A 21 -1.47 10.86 8.67
CA LEU A 21 -2.89 11.19 8.57
C LEU A 21 -3.73 10.40 9.56
N PHE A 22 -3.59 9.08 9.59
CA PHE A 22 -4.36 8.24 10.53
C PHE A 22 -4.08 8.58 11.99
N ARG A 23 -2.82 8.87 12.33
CA ARG A 23 -2.45 9.22 13.70
C ARG A 23 -3.02 10.57 14.13
N TYR A 24 -2.69 11.61 13.37
CA TYR A 24 -2.87 12.99 13.81
C TYR A 24 -4.20 13.59 13.36
N ALA A 25 -4.69 13.21 12.17
CA ALA A 25 -5.95 13.72 11.63
C ALA A 25 -7.16 12.82 11.95
N PHE A 26 -6.93 11.64 12.55
CA PHE A 26 -8.01 10.74 12.97
C PHE A 26 -7.88 10.34 14.43
N LEU A 27 -6.94 9.47 14.80
CA LEU A 27 -6.89 8.85 16.14
C LEU A 27 -6.74 9.86 17.29
N LYS A 28 -5.84 10.85 17.16
CA LYS A 28 -5.68 11.89 18.19
C LYS A 28 -6.93 12.75 18.39
N LEU A 29 -7.74 12.95 17.34
CA LEU A 29 -8.96 13.73 17.43
C LEU A 29 -10.10 12.98 18.13
N GLN A 30 -9.96 11.67 18.37
CA GLN A 30 -10.94 10.85 19.08
C GLN A 30 -10.79 10.90 20.61
N ASN A 31 -9.82 11.64 21.15
CA ASN A 31 -9.53 11.74 22.58
C ASN A 31 -9.34 10.38 23.28
N ILE A 32 -8.75 9.41 22.57
CA ILE A 32 -8.46 8.08 23.10
C ILE A 32 -7.04 7.96 23.63
N PRO A 33 -6.78 7.05 24.60
CA PRO A 33 -5.42 6.71 24.98
C PRO A 33 -4.73 6.00 23.81
N LEU A 34 -3.46 6.36 23.59
CA LEU A 34 -2.66 5.79 22.53
C LEU A 34 -1.31 5.35 23.10
N ALA A 35 -0.81 4.20 22.65
CA ALA A 35 0.32 3.54 23.31
C ALA A 35 1.66 4.25 23.07
N LEU A 36 1.88 4.82 21.89
CA LEU A 36 3.14 5.47 21.54
C LEU A 36 3.11 6.98 21.84
N ALA A 37 4.24 7.52 22.28
CA ALA A 37 4.49 8.96 22.23
C ALA A 37 4.78 9.42 20.79
N ASP A 38 4.66 10.71 20.50
CA ASP A 38 4.80 11.25 19.13
C ASP A 38 6.13 10.90 18.46
N TRP A 39 7.23 10.96 19.21
CA TRP A 39 8.56 10.58 18.69
C TRP A 39 8.69 9.07 18.47
N GLN A 40 8.04 8.23 19.30
CA GLN A 40 8.00 6.78 19.11
C GLN A 40 7.13 6.40 17.92
N TYR A 41 6.05 7.14 17.68
CA TYR A 41 5.27 7.00 16.47
C TYR A 41 6.06 7.44 15.23
N GLY A 42 6.86 8.50 15.34
CA GLY A 42 7.82 8.89 14.31
C GLY A 42 8.82 7.77 13.98
N LEU A 43 9.29 7.03 15.00
CA LEU A 43 10.12 5.85 14.82
C LEU A 43 9.35 4.70 14.13
N LEU A 44 8.06 4.51 14.42
CA LEU A 44 7.24 3.51 13.74
C LEU A 44 7.16 3.81 12.23
N ILE A 45 6.90 5.07 11.88
CA ILE A 45 6.89 5.53 10.48
C ILE A 45 8.27 5.33 9.83
N LEU A 46 9.33 5.68 10.54
CA LEU A 46 10.69 5.49 10.03
C LEU A 46 10.97 4.01 9.76
N SER A 47 10.62 3.11 10.69
CA SER A 47 10.80 1.68 10.54
C SER A 47 10.08 1.12 9.31
N THR A 48 8.79 1.47 9.12
CA THR A 48 8.00 1.00 7.97
C THR A 48 8.55 1.55 6.65
N VAL A 49 8.96 2.82 6.61
CA VAL A 49 9.58 3.44 5.44
C VAL A 49 10.92 2.79 5.10
N LEU A 50 11.77 2.51 6.08
CA LEU A 50 13.08 1.88 5.86
C LEU A 50 12.92 0.45 5.30
N ILE A 51 12.01 -0.34 5.87
CA ILE A 51 11.74 -1.71 5.38
C ILE A 51 11.14 -1.68 3.97
N ALA A 52 10.19 -0.77 3.70
CA ALA A 52 9.63 -0.60 2.36
C ALA A 52 10.69 -0.13 1.34
N ALA A 53 11.58 0.78 1.76
CA ALA A 53 12.70 1.25 0.94
C ALA A 53 13.68 0.11 0.60
N ALA A 54 14.00 -0.73 1.59
CA ALA A 54 14.80 -1.94 1.37
C ALA A 54 14.11 -2.87 0.36
N GLY A 55 12.80 -3.09 0.51
CA GLY A 55 11.98 -3.84 -0.44
C GLY A 55 12.09 -3.31 -1.88
N TYR A 56 12.02 -2.00 -2.07
CA TYR A 56 12.21 -1.40 -3.40
C TYR A 56 13.64 -1.55 -3.92
N VAL A 57 14.66 -1.46 -3.07
CA VAL A 57 16.05 -1.64 -3.47
C VAL A 57 16.30 -3.05 -3.97
N ILE A 58 15.90 -4.08 -3.20
CA ILE A 58 16.09 -5.48 -3.63
C ILE A 58 15.26 -5.80 -4.88
N ASN A 59 14.05 -5.25 -4.98
CA ASN A 59 13.23 -5.42 -6.18
C ASN A 59 13.94 -4.83 -7.41
N ASN A 60 14.46 -3.61 -7.31
CA ASN A 60 15.21 -2.98 -8.39
C ASN A 60 16.52 -3.74 -8.73
N ILE A 61 17.19 -4.39 -7.77
CA ILE A 61 18.36 -5.25 -8.04
C ILE A 61 17.93 -6.45 -8.91
N MET A 62 16.83 -7.10 -8.54
CA MET A 62 16.33 -8.28 -9.25
C MET A 62 15.63 -7.95 -10.58
N ASP A 63 15.23 -6.70 -10.80
CA ASP A 63 14.50 -6.25 -12.00
C ASP A 63 15.41 -5.61 -13.07
N VAL A 64 16.74 -5.53 -12.87
CA VAL A 64 17.62 -4.82 -13.81
C VAL A 64 17.44 -5.29 -15.26
N ALA A 65 17.31 -6.60 -15.49
CA ALA A 65 17.17 -7.15 -16.84
C ALA A 65 15.79 -6.87 -17.46
N SER A 66 14.69 -7.07 -16.73
CA SER A 66 13.32 -6.78 -17.20
C SER A 66 13.10 -5.27 -17.38
N ASP A 67 13.58 -4.44 -16.45
CA ASP A 67 13.42 -2.98 -16.50
C ASP A 67 14.23 -2.35 -17.63
N ASN A 68 15.35 -2.94 -18.08
CA ASN A 68 16.05 -2.43 -19.27
C ASN A 68 15.21 -2.56 -20.55
N ILE A 69 14.25 -3.48 -20.58
CA ILE A 69 13.30 -3.67 -21.69
C ILE A 69 12.07 -2.79 -21.45
N ASN A 70 11.45 -2.91 -20.28
CA ASN A 70 10.19 -2.27 -19.97
C ASN A 70 10.31 -0.75 -19.76
N LYS A 71 11.33 -0.32 -19.02
CA LYS A 71 11.48 1.03 -18.47
C LYS A 71 12.98 1.43 -18.41
N PRO A 72 13.70 1.47 -19.55
CA PRO A 72 15.16 1.64 -19.57
C PRO A 72 15.67 2.94 -18.92
N LYS A 73 14.82 3.97 -18.88
CA LYS A 73 15.08 5.27 -18.23
C LYS A 73 15.00 5.18 -16.70
N ASP A 74 14.37 4.14 -16.16
CA ASP A 74 14.14 3.93 -14.74
C ASP A 74 15.21 3.07 -14.05
N VAL A 75 15.99 2.34 -14.83
CA VAL A 75 17.13 1.54 -14.34
C VAL A 75 18.23 2.45 -13.76
N VAL A 76 18.49 2.30 -12.46
CA VAL A 76 19.53 3.05 -11.73
C VAL A 76 20.77 2.18 -11.48
N ILE A 77 20.56 0.88 -11.25
CA ILE A 77 21.62 -0.07 -10.92
C ILE A 77 22.43 -0.36 -12.18
N GLY A 78 23.77 -0.35 -12.05
CA GLY A 78 24.70 -0.46 -13.17
C GLY A 78 24.90 0.83 -13.99
N LYS A 79 23.98 1.82 -13.91
CA LYS A 79 24.09 3.13 -14.60
C LYS A 79 24.47 4.30 -13.68
N GLY A 80 24.55 4.08 -12.37
CA GLY A 80 24.95 5.12 -11.42
C GLY A 80 25.01 4.68 -9.96
N ILE A 81 24.42 3.55 -9.61
CA ILE A 81 24.65 2.87 -8.34
C ILE A 81 25.17 1.47 -8.69
N THR A 82 26.27 1.05 -8.09
CA THR A 82 26.81 -0.30 -8.29
C THR A 82 25.92 -1.31 -7.58
N GLU A 83 25.92 -2.56 -8.06
CA GLU A 83 25.14 -3.63 -7.44
C GLU A 83 25.55 -3.86 -5.98
N THR A 84 26.86 -3.85 -5.68
CA THR A 84 27.38 -3.93 -4.30
C THR A 84 26.86 -2.81 -3.42
N ALA A 85 26.84 -1.56 -3.92
CA ALA A 85 26.29 -0.44 -3.16
C ALA A 85 24.78 -0.61 -2.92
N ALA A 86 24.04 -1.13 -3.90
CA ALA A 86 22.61 -1.41 -3.76
C ALA A 86 22.35 -2.48 -2.69
N TYR A 87 23.11 -3.58 -2.65
CA TYR A 87 23.01 -4.58 -1.58
C TYR A 87 23.37 -4.01 -0.20
N ASN A 88 24.41 -3.18 -0.11
CA ASN A 88 24.76 -2.51 1.16
C ASN A 88 23.63 -1.59 1.66
N ILE A 89 23.00 -0.83 0.75
CA ILE A 89 21.82 -0.01 1.05
C ILE A 89 20.67 -0.90 1.53
N TYR A 90 20.35 -1.97 0.81
CA TYR A 90 19.32 -2.93 1.18
C TYR A 90 19.50 -3.48 2.60
N ILE A 91 20.70 -3.99 2.91
CA ILE A 91 21.03 -4.56 4.22
C ILE A 91 20.92 -3.50 5.32
N THR A 92 21.50 -2.31 5.10
CA THR A 92 21.49 -1.22 6.10
C THR A 92 20.07 -0.77 6.42
N LEU A 93 19.24 -0.57 5.40
CA LEU A 93 17.85 -0.16 5.57
C LEU A 93 17.03 -1.21 6.32
N ASN A 94 17.17 -2.50 5.96
CA ASN A 94 16.44 -3.59 6.63
C ASN A 94 16.88 -3.76 8.09
N ILE A 95 18.19 -3.81 8.35
CA ILE A 95 18.70 -3.95 9.73
C ILE A 95 18.20 -2.79 10.60
N THR A 96 18.30 -1.55 10.09
CA THR A 96 17.87 -0.37 10.84
C THR A 96 16.36 -0.39 11.06
N GLY A 97 15.56 -0.67 10.02
CA GLY A 97 14.11 -0.71 10.12
C GLY A 97 13.62 -1.79 11.09
N VAL A 98 14.17 -3.00 11.01
CA VAL A 98 13.86 -4.10 11.93
C VAL A 98 14.32 -3.79 13.36
N ALA A 99 15.51 -3.22 13.55
CA ALA A 99 16.00 -2.84 14.88
C ALA A 99 15.10 -1.81 15.56
N ILE A 100 14.63 -0.80 14.83
CA ILE A 100 13.65 0.17 15.34
C ILE A 100 12.34 -0.54 15.69
N GLY A 101 11.89 -1.47 14.85
CA GLY A 101 10.69 -2.27 15.10
C GLY A 101 10.79 -3.09 16.39
N CYS A 102 11.91 -3.79 16.59
CA CYS A 102 12.20 -4.54 17.82
C CYS A 102 12.20 -3.63 19.06
N TYR A 103 12.83 -2.45 18.95
CA TYR A 103 12.81 -1.45 20.00
C TYR A 103 11.37 -1.04 20.37
N LEU A 104 10.54 -0.69 19.38
CA LEU A 104 9.15 -0.30 19.61
C LEU A 104 8.30 -1.42 20.20
N SER A 105 8.53 -2.68 19.79
CA SER A 105 7.85 -3.83 20.36
C SER A 105 8.12 -4.00 21.86
N ASN A 106 9.34 -3.69 22.30
CA ASN A 106 9.68 -3.66 23.72
C ASN A 106 9.04 -2.47 24.44
N VAL A 107 9.02 -1.28 23.82
CA VAL A 107 8.38 -0.07 24.37
C VAL A 107 6.91 -0.30 24.70
N ILE A 108 6.17 -1.00 23.82
CA ILE A 108 4.74 -1.32 24.05
C ILE A 108 4.53 -2.58 24.91
N MET A 109 5.59 -3.11 25.54
CA MET A 109 5.56 -4.33 26.37
C MET A 109 5.05 -5.58 25.63
N ARG A 110 5.26 -5.65 24.31
CA ARG A 110 4.88 -6.78 23.43
C ARG A 110 6.06 -7.20 22.55
N PRO A 111 7.14 -7.77 23.12
CA PRO A 111 8.34 -8.14 22.37
C PRO A 111 8.08 -9.09 21.19
N SER A 112 7.05 -9.95 21.29
CA SER A 112 6.65 -10.86 20.21
C SER A 112 6.21 -10.14 18.92
N PHE A 113 5.80 -8.87 19.00
CA PHE A 113 5.40 -8.10 17.82
C PHE A 113 6.58 -7.74 16.92
N ALA A 114 7.82 -7.90 17.39
CA ALA A 114 9.03 -7.73 16.57
C ALA A 114 9.03 -8.67 15.35
N VAL A 115 8.39 -9.84 15.48
CA VAL A 115 8.23 -10.82 14.39
C VAL A 115 7.55 -10.21 13.17
N LEU A 116 6.66 -9.23 13.33
CA LEU A 116 5.98 -8.58 12.20
C LEU A 116 6.97 -7.88 11.27
N PHE A 117 7.94 -7.13 11.81
CA PHE A 117 8.94 -6.44 11.01
C PHE A 117 9.88 -7.41 10.30
N ILE A 118 10.30 -8.47 10.99
CA ILE A 118 11.15 -9.52 10.44
C ILE A 118 10.41 -10.24 9.30
N LEU A 119 9.14 -10.60 9.51
CA LEU A 119 8.31 -11.27 8.53
C LEU A 119 8.08 -10.40 7.30
N ILE A 120 7.77 -9.11 7.47
CA ILE A 120 7.59 -8.16 6.36
C ILE A 120 8.89 -8.02 5.56
N ALA A 121 10.03 -7.82 6.21
CA ALA A 121 11.33 -7.71 5.54
C ALA A 121 11.69 -8.98 4.77
N THR A 122 11.42 -10.14 5.37
CA THR A 122 11.64 -11.47 4.77
C THR A 122 10.70 -11.71 3.59
N LEU A 123 9.43 -11.33 3.72
CA LEU A 123 8.44 -11.49 2.66
C LEU A 123 8.73 -10.57 1.46
N LEU A 124 9.23 -9.36 1.69
CA LEU A 124 9.71 -8.47 0.62
C LEU A 124 10.90 -9.08 -0.14
N TYR A 125 11.82 -9.75 0.56
CA TYR A 125 12.91 -10.48 -0.07
C TYR A 125 12.42 -11.67 -0.91
N PHE A 126 11.57 -12.52 -0.34
CA PHE A 126 11.00 -13.66 -1.08
C PHE A 126 10.13 -13.22 -2.26
N TYR A 127 9.42 -12.11 -2.11
CA TYR A 127 8.70 -11.49 -3.21
C TYR A 127 9.64 -11.14 -4.37
N ALA A 128 10.70 -10.38 -4.10
CA ALA A 128 11.62 -9.91 -5.13
C ALA A 128 12.39 -11.03 -5.83
N THR A 129 12.68 -12.13 -5.12
CA THR A 129 13.51 -13.23 -5.62
C THR A 129 12.73 -14.37 -6.25
N ALA A 130 11.52 -14.66 -5.77
CA ALA A 130 10.75 -15.84 -6.19
C ALA A 130 9.29 -15.54 -6.48
N LEU A 131 8.55 -14.93 -5.54
CA LEU A 131 7.08 -14.89 -5.64
C LEU A 131 6.58 -13.98 -6.76
N LYS A 132 7.34 -12.96 -7.17
CA LYS A 132 6.99 -12.10 -8.31
C LYS A 132 6.87 -12.86 -9.64
N GLN A 133 7.54 -14.01 -9.75
CA GLN A 133 7.51 -14.83 -10.97
C GLN A 133 6.27 -15.73 -11.05
N ILE A 134 5.47 -15.78 -9.98
CA ILE A 134 4.30 -16.65 -9.84
C ILE A 134 3.02 -15.85 -10.11
N MET A 135 2.35 -16.22 -11.20
CA MET A 135 1.07 -15.72 -11.74
C MET A 135 0.28 -14.70 -10.91
N VAL A 136 -0.26 -15.09 -9.74
CA VAL A 136 -1.11 -14.22 -8.90
C VAL A 136 -0.53 -13.99 -7.51
N VAL A 137 0.40 -14.86 -7.07
CA VAL A 137 0.91 -14.87 -5.70
C VAL A 137 1.71 -13.60 -5.42
N GLY A 138 2.53 -13.15 -6.38
CA GLY A 138 3.29 -11.91 -6.25
C GLY A 138 2.38 -10.69 -6.02
N ASN A 139 1.31 -10.55 -6.81
CA ASN A 139 0.36 -9.44 -6.72
C ASN A 139 -0.36 -9.41 -5.37
N ILE A 140 -0.82 -10.59 -4.89
CA ILE A 140 -1.47 -10.72 -3.58
C ILE A 140 -0.50 -10.34 -2.46
N VAL A 141 0.74 -10.81 -2.50
CA VAL A 141 1.74 -10.52 -1.47
C VAL A 141 2.03 -9.02 -1.38
N VAL A 142 2.24 -8.33 -2.51
CA VAL A 142 2.47 -6.87 -2.50
C VAL A 142 1.25 -6.11 -2.01
N ALA A 143 0.04 -6.53 -2.40
CA ALA A 143 -1.19 -5.94 -1.89
C ALA A 143 -1.34 -6.13 -0.37
N LEU A 144 -1.01 -7.31 0.16
CA LEU A 144 -1.03 -7.59 1.61
C LEU A 144 0.01 -6.76 2.36
N LEU A 145 1.22 -6.61 1.81
CA LEU A 145 2.28 -5.78 2.40
C LEU A 145 1.87 -4.29 2.45
N LEU A 146 1.15 -3.80 1.44
CA LEU A 146 0.61 -2.45 1.46
C LEU A 146 -0.51 -2.31 2.51
N ALA A 147 -1.42 -3.28 2.60
CA ALA A 147 -2.49 -3.28 3.59
C ALA A 147 -1.97 -3.38 5.04
N SER A 148 -0.94 -4.20 5.27
CA SER A 148 -0.35 -4.36 6.61
C SER A 148 0.27 -3.06 7.13
N SER A 149 0.67 -2.15 6.25
CA SER A 149 1.19 -0.84 6.63
C SER A 149 0.14 0.08 7.30
N VAL A 150 -1.15 -0.17 7.05
CA VAL A 150 -2.27 0.50 7.75
C VAL A 150 -2.54 -0.22 9.07
N VAL A 151 -2.59 -1.56 9.04
CA VAL A 151 -2.86 -2.40 10.22
C VAL A 151 -1.83 -2.20 11.33
N ILE A 152 -0.56 -1.96 10.98
CA ILE A 152 0.51 -1.76 11.95
C ILE A 152 0.25 -0.58 12.89
N ILE A 153 -0.52 0.42 12.45
CA ILE A 153 -0.95 1.55 13.29
C ILE A 153 -1.81 1.02 14.44
N GLY A 154 -2.83 0.23 14.14
CA GLY A 154 -3.71 -0.36 15.15
C GLY A 154 -2.96 -1.30 16.10
N VAL A 155 -2.03 -2.10 15.56
CA VAL A 155 -1.25 -3.07 16.36
C VAL A 155 -0.32 -2.40 17.36
N PHE A 156 0.35 -1.30 16.99
CA PHE A 156 1.32 -0.64 17.85
C PHE A 156 0.75 0.49 18.71
N ASP A 157 -0.43 1.01 18.35
CA ASP A 157 -0.93 2.25 18.93
C ASP A 157 -2.28 2.10 19.62
N LEU A 158 -3.17 1.24 19.11
CA LEU A 158 -4.50 0.97 19.70
C LEU A 158 -4.48 -0.28 20.59
N PHE A 159 -3.98 -1.40 20.07
CA PHE A 159 -4.01 -2.68 20.77
C PHE A 159 -3.32 -2.63 22.14
N PRO A 160 -2.13 -2.02 22.31
CA PRO A 160 -1.48 -1.99 23.63
C PRO A 160 -2.13 -1.01 24.61
N ALA A 161 -2.91 -0.03 24.12
CA ALA A 161 -3.67 0.92 24.93
C ALA A 161 -5.10 0.43 25.27
N THR A 162 -5.46 -0.78 24.82
CA THR A 162 -6.78 -1.36 25.04
C THR A 162 -6.88 -2.00 26.42
N ASN A 163 -7.94 -1.66 27.16
CA ASN A 163 -8.30 -2.24 28.45
C ASN A 163 -9.78 -2.69 28.44
N SER A 164 -10.26 -3.29 29.53
CA SER A 164 -11.64 -3.78 29.63
C SER A 164 -12.71 -2.69 29.49
N GLU A 165 -12.37 -1.44 29.80
CA GLU A 165 -13.32 -0.33 29.78
C GLU A 165 -13.48 0.28 28.38
N ASN A 166 -12.40 0.34 27.60
CA ASN A 166 -12.39 0.97 26.28
C ASN A 166 -12.41 -0.03 25.10
N GLN A 167 -12.50 -1.34 25.38
CA GLN A 167 -12.37 -2.40 24.38
C GLN A 167 -13.31 -2.23 23.18
N ALA A 168 -14.59 -1.91 23.42
CA ALA A 168 -15.57 -1.73 22.35
C ALA A 168 -15.21 -0.53 21.44
N GLN A 169 -14.74 0.56 22.04
CA GLN A 169 -14.34 1.76 21.32
C GLN A 169 -13.06 1.51 20.49
N MET A 170 -12.05 0.87 21.09
CA MET A 170 -10.80 0.51 20.42
C MET A 170 -11.04 -0.46 19.26
N ALA A 171 -11.93 -1.43 19.45
CA ALA A 171 -12.32 -2.36 18.38
C ALA A 171 -12.98 -1.64 17.19
N SER A 172 -13.81 -0.62 17.45
CA SER A 172 -14.40 0.21 16.38
C SER A 172 -13.34 0.95 15.57
N PHE A 173 -12.37 1.60 16.24
CA PHE A 173 -11.27 2.29 15.54
C PHE A 173 -10.34 1.33 14.80
N PHE A 174 -10.08 0.15 15.36
CA PHE A 174 -9.32 -0.89 14.67
C PHE A 174 -10.08 -1.43 13.44
N SER A 175 -11.41 -1.55 13.52
CA SER A 175 -12.26 -1.91 12.38
C SER A 175 -12.13 -0.90 11.25
N ILE A 176 -12.13 0.40 11.55
CA ILE A 176 -11.92 1.46 10.54
C ILE A 176 -10.54 1.30 9.87
N LEU A 177 -9.47 1.07 10.63
CA LEU A 177 -8.15 0.80 10.04
C LEU A 177 -8.16 -0.45 9.14
N THR A 178 -8.92 -1.47 9.54
CA THR A 178 -9.08 -2.72 8.78
C THR A 178 -9.85 -2.49 7.48
N ASP A 179 -10.90 -1.68 7.49
CA ASP A 179 -11.65 -1.29 6.29
C ASP A 179 -10.74 -0.59 5.26
N TYR A 180 -9.89 0.33 5.73
CA TYR A 180 -8.90 0.99 4.88
C TYR A 180 -7.81 0.05 4.39
N ALA A 181 -7.36 -0.89 5.23
CA ALA A 181 -6.40 -1.92 4.82
C ALA A 181 -7.00 -2.80 3.71
N LEU A 182 -8.28 -3.20 3.83
CA LEU A 182 -8.99 -3.99 2.82
C LEU A 182 -9.18 -3.19 1.52
N PHE A 183 -9.59 -1.92 1.61
CA PHE A 183 -9.65 -1.03 0.45
C PHE A 183 -8.29 -0.93 -0.26
N ALA A 184 -7.23 -0.69 0.51
CA ALA A 184 -5.89 -0.52 -0.02
C ALA A 184 -5.36 -1.82 -0.66
N PHE A 185 -5.66 -2.97 -0.05
CA PHE A 185 -5.42 -4.30 -0.61
C PHE A 185 -6.09 -4.46 -1.97
N MET A 186 -7.40 -4.24 -2.05
CA MET A 186 -8.17 -4.44 -3.29
C MET A 186 -7.67 -3.56 -4.44
N ILE A 187 -7.53 -2.25 -4.20
CA ILE A 187 -7.10 -1.32 -5.24
C ILE A 187 -5.65 -1.60 -5.66
N ASN A 188 -4.76 -1.95 -4.72
CA ASN A 188 -3.39 -2.27 -5.08
C ASN A 188 -3.28 -3.62 -5.80
N LEU A 189 -4.11 -4.62 -5.47
CA LEU A 189 -4.14 -5.89 -6.18
C LEU A 189 -4.51 -5.69 -7.66
N ILE A 190 -5.56 -4.90 -7.94
CA ILE A 190 -5.93 -4.51 -9.31
C ILE A 190 -4.75 -3.81 -9.97
N ARG A 191 -4.09 -2.88 -9.26
CA ARG A 191 -2.98 -2.10 -9.79
C ARG A 191 -1.76 -2.95 -10.15
N GLU A 192 -1.41 -3.95 -9.35
CA GLU A 192 -0.30 -4.85 -9.67
C GLU A 192 -0.63 -5.67 -10.93
N ILE A 193 -1.86 -6.16 -11.11
CA ILE A 193 -2.26 -6.84 -12.36
C ILE A 193 -2.11 -5.92 -13.58
N ILE A 194 -2.50 -4.64 -13.45
CA ILE A 194 -2.37 -3.66 -14.54
C ILE A 194 -0.91 -3.37 -14.88
N LYS A 195 -0.02 -3.33 -13.88
CA LYS A 195 1.41 -3.19 -14.11
C LYS A 195 2.02 -4.40 -14.79
N ASP A 196 1.63 -5.62 -14.40
CA ASP A 196 2.13 -6.81 -15.07
C ASP A 196 1.77 -6.78 -16.57
N ILE A 197 0.58 -6.26 -16.92
CA ILE A 197 0.19 -6.07 -18.34
C ILE A 197 1.06 -4.98 -19.02
N GLU A 198 1.40 -3.92 -18.28
CA GLU A 198 2.31 -2.85 -18.74
C GLU A 198 3.75 -3.36 -18.98
N ASP A 199 4.18 -4.35 -18.20
CA ASP A 199 5.56 -4.85 -18.10
C ASP A 199 5.75 -6.25 -18.74
N VAL A 200 4.76 -6.74 -19.49
CA VAL A 200 4.74 -8.10 -20.06
C VAL A 200 5.94 -8.44 -20.93
N ASP A 201 6.48 -7.49 -21.71
CA ASP A 201 7.58 -7.76 -22.65
C ASP A 201 8.89 -8.07 -21.92
N GLY A 202 9.22 -7.30 -20.89
CA GLY A 202 10.42 -7.55 -20.08
C GLY A 202 10.27 -8.81 -19.23
N ASP A 203 9.08 -9.06 -18.68
CA ASP A 203 8.82 -10.22 -17.83
C ASP A 203 8.88 -11.53 -18.62
N TYR A 204 8.35 -11.53 -19.85
CA TYR A 204 8.42 -12.68 -20.77
C TYR A 204 9.87 -13.03 -21.12
N ASN A 205 10.69 -12.03 -21.43
CA ASN A 205 12.11 -12.22 -21.75
C ASN A 205 12.94 -12.72 -20.56
N GLN A 206 12.46 -12.54 -19.33
CA GLN A 206 13.08 -13.07 -18.11
C GLN A 206 12.51 -14.45 -17.71
N GLY A 207 11.62 -15.03 -18.51
CA GLY A 207 11.03 -16.34 -18.22
C GLY A 207 10.06 -16.33 -17.03
N MET A 208 9.49 -15.16 -16.69
CA MET A 208 8.49 -15.06 -15.63
C MET A 208 7.14 -15.64 -16.08
N ASN A 209 6.32 -16.10 -15.14
CA ASN A 209 4.99 -16.63 -15.42
C ASN A 209 3.90 -15.77 -14.76
N THR A 210 3.89 -14.47 -15.07
CA THR A 210 2.89 -13.51 -14.55
C THR A 210 1.50 -13.76 -15.17
N LEU A 211 0.45 -13.22 -14.57
CA LEU A 211 -0.92 -13.36 -15.07
C LEU A 211 -1.07 -13.04 -16.58
N PRO A 212 -0.59 -11.90 -17.12
CA PRO A 212 -0.69 -11.62 -18.56
C PRO A 212 0.11 -12.58 -19.44
N ILE A 213 1.21 -13.16 -18.95
CA ILE A 213 1.98 -14.16 -19.70
C ILE A 213 1.20 -15.49 -19.76
N ALA A 214 0.61 -15.91 -18.64
CA ALA A 214 -0.09 -17.19 -18.53
C ALA A 214 -1.41 -17.22 -19.32
N ILE A 215 -2.21 -16.14 -19.28
CA ILE A 215 -3.56 -16.12 -19.88
C ILE A 215 -3.76 -15.06 -20.97
N GLY A 216 -2.72 -14.28 -21.27
CA GLY A 216 -2.76 -13.18 -22.25
C GLY A 216 -3.30 -11.87 -21.66
N ASN A 217 -2.77 -10.74 -22.16
CA ASN A 217 -3.08 -9.38 -21.71
C ASN A 217 -4.59 -9.09 -21.62
N ARG A 218 -5.37 -9.52 -22.62
CA ARG A 218 -6.82 -9.31 -22.65
C ARG A 218 -7.54 -10.02 -21.51
N ARG A 219 -7.17 -11.26 -21.19
CA ARG A 219 -7.82 -12.02 -20.12
C ARG A 219 -7.37 -11.51 -18.74
N ALA A 220 -6.10 -11.13 -18.59
CA ALA A 220 -5.61 -10.47 -17.38
C ALA A 220 -6.35 -9.13 -17.12
N ALA A 221 -6.61 -8.33 -18.16
CA ALA A 221 -7.41 -7.12 -18.06
C ALA A 221 -8.86 -7.40 -17.63
N ILE A 222 -9.47 -8.50 -18.10
CA ILE A 222 -10.81 -8.93 -17.66
C ILE A 222 -10.81 -9.33 -16.18
N VAL A 223 -9.75 -9.98 -15.68
CA VAL A 223 -9.61 -10.29 -14.24
C VAL A 223 -9.53 -9.00 -13.43
N ALA A 224 -8.67 -8.05 -13.82
CA ALA A 224 -8.55 -6.76 -13.16
C ALA A 224 -9.87 -5.97 -13.16
N LEU A 225 -10.61 -6.01 -14.27
CA LEU A 225 -11.94 -5.43 -14.40
C LEU A 225 -12.96 -6.09 -13.45
N GLY A 226 -12.99 -7.42 -13.37
CA GLY A 226 -13.89 -8.13 -12.46
C GLY A 226 -13.64 -7.75 -11.00
N LEU A 227 -12.36 -7.69 -10.60
CA LEU A 227 -11.96 -7.20 -9.28
C LEU A 227 -12.36 -5.73 -9.06
N ALA A 228 -12.21 -4.86 -10.07
CA ALA A 228 -12.60 -3.46 -9.97
C ALA A 228 -14.12 -3.28 -9.81
N ILE A 229 -14.94 -4.04 -10.54
CA ILE A 229 -16.40 -4.03 -10.38
C ILE A 229 -16.79 -4.50 -8.99
N PHE A 230 -16.16 -5.58 -8.51
CA PHE A 230 -16.39 -6.09 -7.16
C PHE A 230 -16.04 -5.03 -6.09
N SER A 231 -14.86 -4.41 -6.19
CA SER A 231 -14.44 -3.33 -5.28
C SER A 231 -15.37 -2.12 -5.36
N PHE A 232 -15.85 -1.76 -6.56
CA PHE A 232 -16.80 -0.65 -6.74
C PHE A 232 -18.13 -0.92 -6.03
N ILE A 233 -18.69 -2.12 -6.16
CA ILE A 233 -19.93 -2.51 -5.47
C ILE A 233 -19.73 -2.48 -3.95
N LEU A 234 -18.63 -3.05 -3.45
CA LEU A 234 -18.34 -3.02 -2.01
C LEU A 234 -18.21 -1.59 -1.48
N LEU A 235 -17.52 -0.71 -2.21
CA LEU A 235 -17.37 0.70 -1.82
C LEU A 235 -18.71 1.45 -1.87
N LEU A 236 -19.57 1.14 -2.83
CA LEU A 236 -20.90 1.74 -2.93
C LEU A 236 -21.77 1.33 -1.73
N LEU A 237 -21.77 0.04 -1.37
CA LEU A 237 -22.46 -0.46 -0.18
C LEU A 237 -21.90 0.15 1.11
N TYR A 238 -20.57 0.28 1.21
CA TYR A 238 -19.90 0.93 2.33
C TYR A 238 -20.33 2.40 2.47
N CYS A 239 -20.28 3.17 1.38
CA CYS A 239 -20.68 4.58 1.39
C CYS A 239 -22.16 4.73 1.75
N ASN A 240 -23.04 3.85 1.27
CA ASN A 240 -24.46 3.90 1.59
C ASN A 240 -24.69 3.68 3.10
N LYS A 241 -24.17 2.58 3.65
CA LYS A 241 -24.33 2.21 5.06
C LYS A 241 -23.69 3.20 6.03
N TYR A 242 -22.47 3.66 5.75
CA TYR A 242 -21.71 4.45 6.71
C TYR A 242 -21.81 5.96 6.49
N PHE A 243 -22.03 6.44 5.25
CA PHE A 243 -22.08 7.88 4.97
C PHE A 243 -23.51 8.38 4.72
N VAL A 244 -24.25 7.73 3.82
CA VAL A 244 -25.60 8.20 3.43
C VAL A 244 -26.61 8.01 4.56
N GLU A 245 -26.68 6.83 5.16
CA GLU A 245 -27.62 6.54 6.26
C GLU A 245 -27.36 7.40 7.50
N ASN A 246 -26.12 7.86 7.69
CA ASN A 246 -25.73 8.75 8.80
C ASN A 246 -25.74 10.25 8.41
N GLY A 247 -26.27 10.62 7.24
CA GLY A 247 -26.40 12.03 6.82
C GLY A 247 -25.08 12.74 6.49
N LEU A 248 -23.97 12.01 6.30
CA LEU A 248 -22.65 12.56 6.00
C LEU A 248 -22.52 12.90 4.50
N PHE A 249 -23.33 13.85 4.02
CA PHE A 249 -23.42 14.18 2.59
C PHE A 249 -22.11 14.73 2.01
N PHE A 250 -21.33 15.47 2.80
CA PHE A 250 -20.06 16.04 2.33
C PHE A 250 -19.01 14.94 2.07
N VAL A 251 -18.91 13.98 2.98
CA VAL A 251 -18.06 12.77 2.82
C VAL A 251 -18.54 11.94 1.65
N THR A 252 -19.86 11.77 1.51
CA THR A 252 -20.46 11.02 0.40
C THR A 252 -20.07 11.65 -0.94
N PHE A 253 -20.20 12.97 -1.07
CA PHE A 253 -19.80 13.68 -2.29
C PHE A 253 -18.30 13.54 -2.57
N TYR A 254 -17.45 13.68 -1.54
CA TYR A 254 -16.02 13.47 -1.68
C TYR A 254 -15.68 12.05 -2.15
N ALA A 255 -16.23 11.02 -1.52
CA ALA A 255 -16.02 9.63 -1.89
C ALA A 255 -16.50 9.35 -3.32
N PHE A 256 -17.64 9.92 -3.72
CA PHE A 256 -18.12 9.81 -5.08
C PHE A 256 -17.16 10.47 -6.08
N ALA A 257 -16.76 11.72 -5.84
CA ALA A 257 -15.93 12.50 -6.77
C ALA A 257 -14.50 11.95 -6.92
N PHE A 258 -13.87 11.52 -5.83
CA PHE A 258 -12.44 11.19 -5.82
C PHE A 258 -12.10 9.70 -5.72
N VAL A 259 -13.08 8.84 -5.38
CA VAL A 259 -12.87 7.38 -5.28
C VAL A 259 -13.76 6.63 -6.26
N LEU A 260 -15.09 6.76 -6.15
CA LEU A 260 -16.02 5.98 -6.99
C LEU A 260 -16.00 6.41 -8.46
N ALA A 261 -16.07 7.71 -8.77
CA ALA A 261 -16.08 8.18 -10.16
C ALA A 261 -14.78 7.86 -10.91
N PRO A 262 -13.57 8.03 -10.32
CA PRO A 262 -12.33 7.57 -10.95
C PRO A 262 -12.24 6.04 -11.09
N LEU A 263 -12.79 5.28 -10.14
CA LEU A 263 -12.86 3.81 -10.25
C LEU A 263 -13.82 3.38 -11.36
N LEU A 264 -14.96 4.07 -11.51
CA LEU A 264 -15.89 3.86 -12.62
C LEU A 264 -15.24 4.21 -13.96
N TYR A 265 -14.49 5.32 -14.02
CA TYR A 265 -13.69 5.66 -15.19
C TYR A 265 -12.69 4.54 -15.53
N PHE A 266 -11.99 3.98 -14.54
CA PHE A 266 -11.10 2.85 -14.75
C PHE A 266 -11.85 1.63 -15.35
N ILE A 267 -13.01 1.28 -14.78
CA ILE A 267 -13.87 0.17 -15.23
C ILE A 267 -14.29 0.34 -16.69
N VAL A 268 -14.64 1.56 -17.11
CA VAL A 268 -15.01 1.82 -18.51
C VAL A 268 -13.78 1.81 -19.41
N LYS A 269 -12.70 2.47 -18.99
CA LYS A 269 -11.53 2.71 -19.84
C LYS A 269 -10.72 1.44 -20.11
N ILE A 270 -10.64 0.51 -19.15
CA ILE A 270 -9.87 -0.74 -19.28
C ILE A 270 -10.31 -1.62 -20.46
N TYR A 271 -11.60 -1.62 -20.83
CA TYR A 271 -12.09 -2.36 -22.00
C TYR A 271 -11.47 -1.88 -23.33
N SER A 272 -11.14 -0.60 -23.41
CA SER A 272 -10.54 0.03 -24.60
C SER A 272 -9.01 0.05 -24.59
N ALA A 273 -8.39 -0.30 -23.46
CA ALA A 273 -6.95 -0.24 -23.28
C ALA A 273 -6.23 -1.32 -24.08
N LYS A 274 -5.25 -0.90 -24.89
CA LYS A 274 -4.46 -1.82 -25.74
C LYS A 274 -2.97 -1.54 -25.67
N SER A 275 -2.58 -0.30 -25.39
CA SER A 275 -1.18 0.12 -25.37
C SER A 275 -0.62 0.16 -23.96
N LYS A 276 0.71 0.02 -23.84
CA LYS A 276 1.45 0.24 -22.59
C LYS A 276 1.13 1.59 -21.94
N LYS A 277 0.94 2.64 -22.75
CA LYS A 277 0.55 3.98 -22.27
C LYS A 277 -0.83 3.99 -21.62
N ASP A 278 -1.78 3.23 -22.15
CA ASP A 278 -3.11 3.10 -21.56
C ASP A 278 -3.05 2.42 -20.18
N PHE A 279 -2.29 1.31 -20.07
CA PHE A 279 -2.12 0.60 -18.80
C PHE A 279 -1.35 1.44 -17.77
N HIS A 280 -0.35 2.20 -18.20
CA HIS A 280 0.35 3.14 -17.33
C HIS A 280 -0.59 4.24 -16.78
N HIS A 281 -1.45 4.78 -17.63
CA HIS A 281 -2.48 5.75 -17.21
C HIS A 281 -3.45 5.14 -16.21
N LEU A 282 -3.96 3.93 -16.48
CA LEU A 282 -4.87 3.22 -15.58
C LEU A 282 -4.22 2.89 -14.22
N SER A 283 -2.96 2.47 -14.21
CA SER A 283 -2.17 2.25 -12.99
C SER A 283 -1.99 3.56 -12.18
N THR A 284 -1.86 4.69 -12.87
CA THR A 284 -1.80 6.01 -12.24
C THR A 284 -3.14 6.43 -11.64
N VAL A 285 -4.25 6.18 -12.32
CA VAL A 285 -5.61 6.42 -11.79
C VAL A 285 -5.83 5.62 -10.51
N LEU A 286 -5.48 4.33 -10.48
CA LEU A 286 -5.58 3.50 -9.26
C LEU A 286 -4.69 4.03 -8.12
N LYS A 287 -3.50 4.56 -8.45
CA LYS A 287 -2.63 5.21 -7.45
C LYS A 287 -3.27 6.48 -6.87
N LEU A 288 -3.95 7.27 -7.69
CA LEU A 288 -4.68 8.46 -7.23
C LEU A 288 -5.89 8.07 -6.37
N ILE A 289 -6.62 7.01 -6.74
CA ILE A 289 -7.73 6.47 -5.93
C ILE A 289 -7.22 6.06 -4.54
N LEU A 290 -6.06 5.40 -4.44
CA LEU A 290 -5.44 5.09 -3.15
C LEU A 290 -5.14 6.36 -2.33
N LEU A 291 -4.51 7.36 -2.95
CA LEU A 291 -4.17 8.63 -2.28
C LEU A 291 -5.42 9.36 -1.77
N PHE A 292 -6.44 9.53 -2.60
CA PHE A 292 -7.68 10.20 -2.21
C PHE A 292 -8.51 9.38 -1.23
N GLY A 293 -8.45 8.05 -1.32
CA GLY A 293 -8.97 7.14 -0.32
C GLY A 293 -8.33 7.40 1.04
N ILE A 294 -7.00 7.45 1.13
CA ILE A 294 -6.28 7.79 2.36
C ILE A 294 -6.70 9.18 2.90
N LEU A 295 -6.77 10.20 2.04
CA LEU A 295 -7.20 11.55 2.42
C LEU A 295 -8.64 11.59 2.95
N SER A 296 -9.49 10.63 2.57
CA SER A 296 -10.88 10.61 3.02
C SER A 296 -11.01 10.50 4.54
N ILE A 297 -10.01 9.95 5.25
CA ILE A 297 -10.07 9.85 6.73
C ILE A 297 -10.08 11.23 7.39
N ALA A 298 -9.34 12.19 6.84
CA ALA A 298 -9.35 13.57 7.35
C ALA A 298 -10.70 14.25 7.06
N VAL A 299 -11.27 14.00 5.87
CA VAL A 299 -12.58 14.54 5.48
C VAL A 299 -13.68 13.97 6.38
N ILE A 300 -13.66 12.66 6.64
CA ILE A 300 -14.59 11.99 7.55
C ILE A 300 -14.48 12.59 8.95
N THR A 301 -13.26 12.69 9.49
CA THR A 301 -13.04 13.18 10.86
C THR A 301 -13.50 14.63 11.01
N PHE A 302 -13.19 15.48 10.04
CA PHE A 302 -13.67 16.86 10.02
C PHE A 302 -15.19 16.92 9.91
N ASN A 303 -15.81 16.13 9.03
CA ASN A 303 -17.25 16.17 8.85
C ASN A 303 -18.00 15.73 10.12
N ILE A 304 -17.52 14.69 10.80
CA ILE A 304 -18.07 14.25 12.09
C ILE A 304 -17.91 15.36 13.14
N HIS A 305 -16.75 16.00 13.26
CA HIS A 305 -16.53 17.02 14.29
C HIS A 305 -17.42 18.27 14.15
N TYR A 306 -17.83 18.61 12.93
CA TYR A 306 -18.62 19.82 12.64
C TYR A 306 -20.11 19.56 12.35
N ASN A 307 -20.53 18.31 12.08
CA ASN A 307 -21.91 18.00 11.68
C ASN A 307 -22.53 16.83 12.45
N ALA A 308 -21.84 16.23 13.43
CA ALA A 308 -22.38 15.22 14.34
C ALA A 308 -22.58 15.79 15.76
#